data_AF-A0A9R1C1D9-F1
#
_entry.id   AF-A0A9R1C1D9-F1
#
_cell.length_a   1.000
_cell.length_b   1.000
_cell.length_c   1.000
_cell.angle_alpha   90.00
_cell.angle_beta   90.00
_cell.angle_gamma   90.00
#
_symmetry.space_group_name_H-M   'P 1'
#
loop_
_entity.id
_entity.type
_entity.pdbx_description
1 polymer ?
#
loop_
_entity_poly.entity_id
_entity_poly.type
_entity_poly.pdbx_seq_one_letter_code
_entity_poly.pdbx_strand_id
1 'polypeptide(L)'
;MPGASTFGDCKILENIVKKHAEKGKLYAAVCAAPAVALGAWGLLNGLKATCHPSVMDKLPSEVQAVESRVQIDGNCVTSRGPGTTMEYSVVLVEQLYGKEKADEVAGPVPSMARSFQ
;
A
#
# COMPACT_ATOMS: atom_id res chain seq x y z
N MET A 1 17.56 -8.00 -4.18
CA MET A 1 16.76 -7.42 -3.09
C MET A 1 15.89 -8.53 -2.50
N PRO A 2 16.43 -9.36 -1.59
CA PRO A 2 15.81 -10.65 -1.25
C PRO A 2 14.52 -10.55 -0.42
N GLY A 3 14.32 -9.48 0.36
CA GLY A 3 13.18 -9.38 1.28
C GLY A 3 11.81 -9.42 0.58
N ALA A 4 11.52 -8.43 -0.27
CA ALA A 4 10.21 -8.32 -0.93
C ALA A 4 9.94 -9.48 -1.90
N SER A 5 10.97 -9.99 -2.59
CA SER A 5 10.83 -11.15 -3.48
C SER A 5 10.52 -12.43 -2.70
N THR A 6 11.18 -12.66 -1.55
CA THR A 6 10.89 -13.83 -0.70
C THR A 6 9.42 -13.86 -0.25
N PHE A 7 8.86 -12.70 0.09
CA PHE A 7 7.44 -12.61 0.42
C PHE A 7 6.54 -12.76 -0.80
N GLY A 8 6.92 -12.22 -1.96
CA GLY A 8 6.20 -12.40 -3.23
C GLY A 8 6.06 -13.88 -3.65
N ASP A 9 7.09 -14.69 -3.38
CA ASP A 9 7.10 -16.13 -3.71
C ASP A 9 6.39 -17.01 -2.65
N CYS A 10 5.96 -16.42 -1.53
CA CYS A 10 5.34 -17.15 -0.43
C CYS A 10 3.85 -17.41 -0.68
N LYS A 11 3.51 -18.59 -1.20
CA LYS A 11 2.12 -19.02 -1.47
C LYS A 11 1.19 -18.97 -0.24
N ILE A 12 1.73 -19.17 0.96
CA ILE A 12 0.93 -19.09 2.20
C ILE A 12 0.48 -17.64 2.42
N LEU A 13 1.40 -16.69 2.27
CA LEU A 13 1.11 -15.27 2.42
C LEU A 13 0.15 -14.80 1.33
N GLU A 14 0.42 -15.16 0.06
CA GLU A 14 -0.47 -14.87 -1.07
C GLU A 14 -1.91 -15.29 -0.77
N ASN A 15 -2.12 -16.53 -0.33
CA ASN A 15 -3.45 -17.05 -0.01
C ASN A 15 -4.14 -16.32 1.14
N ILE A 16 -3.38 -15.91 2.17
CA ILE A 16 -3.93 -15.13 3.29
C ILE A 16 -4.40 -13.76 2.80
N VAL A 17 -3.58 -13.06 2.01
CA VAL A 17 -3.89 -11.72 1.50
C VAL A 17 -5.05 -11.77 0.50
N LYS A 18 -5.06 -12.74 -0.43
CA LYS A 18 -6.18 -12.95 -1.35
C LYS A 18 -7.50 -13.15 -0.62
N LYS A 19 -7.55 -14.03 0.38
CA LYS A 19 -8.73 -14.24 1.23
C LYS A 19 -9.14 -12.99 2.01
N HIS A 20 -8.19 -12.11 2.35
CA HIS A 20 -8.46 -10.85 3.03
C HIS A 20 -9.12 -9.85 2.08
N ALA A 21 -8.57 -9.72 0.88
CA ALA A 21 -9.08 -8.86 -0.19
C ALA A 21 -10.47 -9.31 -0.67
N GLU A 22 -10.68 -10.62 -0.88
CA GLU A 22 -11.99 -11.22 -1.24
C GLU A 22 -13.09 -10.93 -0.21
N LYS A 23 -12.72 -10.80 1.07
CA LYS A 23 -13.64 -10.43 2.16
C LYS A 23 -13.87 -8.93 2.27
N GLY A 24 -13.36 -8.13 1.33
CA GLY A 24 -13.46 -6.67 1.34
C GLY A 24 -12.74 -6.04 2.53
N LYS A 25 -11.70 -6.69 3.06
CA LYS A 25 -10.91 -6.13 4.17
C LYS A 25 -9.70 -5.38 3.65
N LEU A 26 -9.19 -4.46 4.48
CA LEU A 26 -8.03 -3.64 4.16
C LEU A 26 -6.77 -4.48 3.95
N TYR A 27 -6.07 -4.26 2.84
CA TYR A 27 -4.74 -4.82 2.61
C TYR A 27 -3.82 -3.74 2.05
N ALA A 28 -2.52 -3.88 2.31
CA ALA A 28 -1.60 -2.80 2.04
C ALA A 28 -0.17 -3.29 1.79
N ALA A 29 0.58 -2.51 1.00
CA ALA A 29 1.98 -2.79 0.70
C ALA A 29 2.80 -1.51 0.54
N VAL A 30 4.09 -1.56 0.86
CA VAL A 30 4.99 -0.40 0.80
C VAL A 30 6.30 -0.76 0.10
N CYS A 31 6.96 0.24 -0.48
CA CYS A 31 8.26 0.11 -1.13
C CYS A 31 8.14 -0.79 -2.38
N ALA A 32 8.84 -1.92 -2.43
CA ALA A 32 8.81 -2.79 -3.60
C ALA A 32 7.65 -3.79 -3.59
N ALA A 33 7.06 -4.06 -2.42
CA ALA A 33 6.02 -5.07 -2.24
C ALA A 33 4.77 -4.86 -3.13
N PRO A 34 4.30 -3.62 -3.42
CA PRO A 34 3.19 -3.44 -4.35
C PRO A 34 3.47 -4.05 -5.73
N ALA A 35 4.66 -3.86 -6.30
CA ALA A 35 4.99 -4.42 -7.61
C ALA A 35 5.31 -5.92 -7.54
N VAL A 36 6.19 -6.34 -6.62
CA VAL A 36 6.73 -7.71 -6.62
C VAL A 36 5.84 -8.74 -5.92
N ALA A 37 4.85 -8.30 -5.13
CA ALA A 37 3.92 -9.19 -4.44
C ALA A 37 2.49 -8.92 -4.91
N LEU A 38 1.88 -7.79 -4.51
CA LEU A 38 0.45 -7.55 -4.79
C LEU A 38 0.15 -7.51 -6.31
N GLY A 39 0.99 -6.85 -7.09
CA GLY A 39 0.90 -6.79 -8.54
C GLY A 39 1.08 -8.17 -9.17
N ALA A 40 2.12 -8.91 -8.78
CA ALA A 40 2.35 -10.28 -9.24
C ALA A 40 1.19 -11.24 -8.90
N TRP A 41 0.50 -11.02 -7.78
CA TRP A 41 -0.66 -11.82 -7.36
C TRP A 41 -1.98 -11.41 -8.03
N GLY A 42 -1.97 -10.35 -8.84
CA GLY A 42 -3.14 -9.80 -9.53
C GLY A 42 -4.07 -8.98 -8.64
N LEU A 43 -3.65 -8.62 -7.42
CA LEU A 43 -4.46 -7.87 -6.46
C LEU A 43 -4.55 -6.37 -6.78
N LEU A 44 -3.72 -5.87 -7.68
CA LEU A 44 -3.72 -4.47 -8.10
C LEU A 44 -4.40 -4.23 -9.46
N ASN A 45 -4.88 -5.28 -10.12
CA ASN A 45 -5.41 -5.18 -11.48
C ASN A 45 -6.63 -4.24 -11.52
N GLY A 46 -6.56 -3.21 -12.36
CA GLY A 46 -7.60 -2.18 -12.48
C GLY A 46 -7.59 -1.12 -11.38
N LEU A 47 -6.64 -1.16 -10.44
CA LEU A 47 -6.52 -0.18 -9.35
C LEU A 47 -5.43 0.85 -9.64
N LYS A 48 -5.54 2.01 -8.99
CA LYS A 48 -4.44 2.96 -8.82
C LYS A 48 -3.51 2.47 -7.72
N ALA A 49 -2.21 2.41 -8.02
CA ALA A 49 -1.21 2.04 -7.03
C ALA A 49 0.08 2.82 -7.21
N THR A 50 0.81 2.98 -6.11
CA THR A 50 2.18 3.51 -6.09
C THR A 50 3.14 2.47 -5.54
N CYS A 51 4.43 2.63 -5.83
CA CYS A 51 5.48 1.79 -5.28
C CYS A 51 6.82 2.54 -5.29
N HIS A 52 7.88 1.85 -4.85
CA HIS A 52 9.23 2.39 -4.93
C HIS A 52 9.59 2.73 -6.39
N PRO A 53 10.14 3.93 -6.67
CA PRO A 53 10.41 4.37 -8.04
C PRO A 53 11.24 3.37 -8.86
N SER A 54 12.19 2.68 -8.23
CA SER A 54 13.09 1.72 -8.89
C SER A 54 12.43 0.40 -9.32
N VAL A 55 11.16 0.17 -9.00
CA VAL A 55 10.41 -1.03 -9.42
C VAL A 55 9.04 -0.67 -9.98
N MET A 56 8.80 0.60 -10.26
CA MET A 56 7.52 1.09 -10.78
C MET A 56 7.25 0.58 -12.19
N ASP A 57 8.30 0.34 -12.95
CA ASP A 57 8.32 -0.34 -14.24
C ASP A 57 7.89 -1.82 -14.16
N LYS A 58 7.87 -2.42 -12.97
CA LYS A 58 7.45 -3.82 -12.75
C LYS A 58 5.97 -3.96 -12.40
N LEU A 59 5.23 -2.86 -12.26
CA LEU A 59 3.80 -2.93 -12.07
C LEU A 59 3.14 -3.50 -13.35
N PRO A 60 2.15 -4.40 -13.23
CA PRO A 60 1.41 -4.91 -14.38
C PRO A 60 0.74 -3.78 -15.18
N SER A 61 0.54 -4.00 -16.47
CA SER A 61 -0.11 -3.04 -17.39
C SER A 61 -1.52 -2.64 -16.99
N GLU A 62 -2.20 -3.51 -16.25
CA GLU A 62 -3.56 -3.32 -15.76
C GLU A 62 -3.62 -2.37 -14.56
N VAL A 63 -2.46 -2.04 -13.95
CA VAL A 63 -2.36 -1.15 -12.79
C VAL A 63 -2.15 0.29 -13.25
N GLN A 64 -2.95 1.21 -12.76
CA GLN A 64 -2.71 2.64 -12.97
C GLN A 64 -1.62 3.12 -12.01
N ALA A 65 -0.36 3.06 -12.46
CA ALA A 65 0.78 3.53 -11.68
C ALA A 65 0.69 5.06 -11.44
N VAL A 66 0.81 5.47 -10.19
CA VAL A 66 0.76 6.88 -9.77
C VAL A 66 1.94 7.23 -8.86
N GLU A 67 2.30 8.51 -8.85
CA GLU A 67 3.45 9.03 -8.10
C GLU A 67 3.10 9.56 -6.70
N SER A 68 1.84 9.44 -6.28
CA SER A 68 1.39 9.82 -4.93
C SER A 68 2.24 9.14 -3.84
N ARG A 69 2.48 9.84 -2.73
CA ARG A 69 3.31 9.31 -1.62
C ARG A 69 2.66 8.09 -0.97
N VAL A 70 1.34 8.15 -0.82
CA VAL A 70 0.45 7.07 -0.41
C VAL A 70 -0.74 7.08 -1.37
N GLN A 71 -1.10 5.91 -1.90
CA GLN A 71 -2.26 5.74 -2.77
C GLN A 71 -3.27 4.83 -2.10
N ILE A 72 -4.51 5.31 -1.97
CA ILE A 72 -5.66 4.53 -1.52
C ILE A 72 -6.54 4.28 -2.74
N ASP A 73 -6.91 3.02 -2.98
CA ASP A 73 -7.91 2.66 -3.98
C ASP A 73 -8.78 1.52 -3.43
N GLY A 74 -10.04 1.84 -3.11
CA GLY A 74 -10.92 0.95 -2.35
C GLY A 74 -10.28 0.52 -1.02
N ASN A 75 -10.10 -0.79 -0.86
CA ASN A 75 -9.50 -1.40 0.34
C ASN A 75 -7.98 -1.64 0.20
N CYS A 76 -7.35 -1.17 -0.87
CA CYS A 76 -5.92 -1.31 -1.11
C CYS A 76 -5.20 -0.01 -0.76
N VAL A 77 -4.14 -0.10 0.07
CA VAL A 77 -3.27 1.04 0.37
C VAL A 77 -1.84 0.73 -0.05
N THR A 78 -1.25 1.58 -0.89
CA THR A 78 0.13 1.42 -1.35
C THR A 78 0.99 2.66 -1.06
N SER A 79 2.30 2.49 -0.89
CA SER A 79 3.22 3.59 -0.55
C SER A 79 4.64 3.35 -1.11
N ARG A 80 5.41 4.43 -1.25
CA ARG A 80 6.65 4.45 -2.05
C ARG A 80 7.91 3.97 -1.33
N GLY A 81 8.08 4.22 -0.03
CA GLY A 81 9.30 3.80 0.67
C GLY A 81 9.47 4.37 2.08
N PRO A 82 10.70 4.34 2.63
CA PRO A 82 10.98 4.79 4.00
C PRO A 82 10.52 6.24 4.24
N GLY A 83 10.76 7.12 3.26
CA GLY A 83 10.36 8.53 3.33
C GLY A 83 8.86 8.78 3.34
N THR A 84 8.02 7.78 3.04
CA THR A 84 6.54 7.88 3.02
C THR A 84 5.90 6.95 4.06
N THR A 85 6.70 6.33 4.95
CA THR A 85 6.21 5.29 5.88
C THR A 85 5.38 5.88 7.02
N MET A 86 5.68 7.10 7.48
CA MET A 86 4.88 7.77 8.52
C MET A 86 3.47 8.10 8.01
N GLU A 87 3.37 8.75 6.84
CA GLU A 87 2.09 9.02 6.17
C GLU A 87 1.30 7.74 5.92
N TYR A 88 1.97 6.71 5.40
CA TYR A 88 1.36 5.42 5.15
C TYR A 88 0.78 4.78 6.42
N SER A 89 1.52 4.82 7.52
CA SER A 89 1.07 4.24 8.79
C SER A 89 -0.18 4.93 9.33
N VAL A 90 -0.25 6.25 9.26
CA VAL A 90 -1.43 7.01 9.73
C VAL A 90 -2.62 6.82 8.81
N VAL A 91 -2.42 6.72 7.49
CA VAL A 91 -3.51 6.32 6.58
C VAL A 91 -4.10 4.97 6.98
N LEU A 92 -3.28 3.99 7.32
CA LEU A 92 -3.79 2.70 7.80
C LEU A 92 -4.55 2.83 9.12
N VAL A 93 -4.08 3.68 10.04
CA VAL A 93 -4.80 3.95 11.29
C VAL A 93 -6.15 4.60 11.00
N GLU A 94 -6.22 5.56 10.09
CA GLU A 94 -7.47 6.20 9.68
C GLU A 94 -8.46 5.20 9.07
N GLN A 95 -7.99 4.33 8.17
CA GLN A 95 -8.83 3.31 7.53
C GLN A 95 -9.35 2.26 8.52
N LEU A 96 -8.61 1.96 9.58
CA LEU A 96 -8.96 0.92 10.55
C LEU A 96 -9.76 1.45 11.76
N TYR A 97 -9.45 2.66 12.22
CA TYR A 97 -9.94 3.20 13.49
C TYR A 97 -10.59 4.59 13.36
N GLY A 98 -10.64 5.14 12.14
CA GLY A 98 -11.20 6.45 11.88
C GLY A 98 -10.22 7.60 12.11
N LYS A 99 -10.63 8.76 11.63
CA LYS A 99 -9.82 9.97 11.59
C LYS A 99 -9.39 10.49 12.97
N GLU A 100 -10.27 10.41 13.97
CA GLU A 100 -9.95 10.87 15.33
C GLU A 100 -8.73 10.13 15.91
N LYS A 101 -8.69 8.80 15.74
CA LYS A 101 -7.54 8.00 16.19
C LYS A 101 -6.29 8.28 15.35
N ALA A 102 -6.46 8.55 14.06
CA ALA A 102 -5.35 8.92 13.19
C ALA A 102 -4.71 10.26 13.62
N ASP A 103 -5.54 11.26 13.94
CA ASP A 103 -5.11 12.57 14.42
C ASP A 103 -4.41 12.47 15.80
N GLU A 104 -4.93 11.62 16.70
CA GLU A 104 -4.31 11.32 18.00
C GLU A 104 -2.91 10.70 17.82
N VAL A 105 -2.79 9.69 16.95
CA VAL A 105 -1.53 8.96 16.71
C VAL A 105 -0.52 9.79 15.92
N ALA A 106 -0.99 10.64 15.00
CA ALA A 106 -0.14 11.53 14.23
C ALA A 106 0.56 12.57 15.12
N GLY A 107 0.00 12.95 16.27
CA GLY A 107 0.64 13.88 17.21
C GLY A 107 1.20 15.14 16.53
N PRO A 108 2.34 15.71 16.98
CA PRO A 108 2.97 16.86 16.34
C PRO A 108 3.79 16.50 15.08
N VAL A 109 3.52 15.37 14.41
CA VAL A 109 4.21 15.03 13.15
C VAL A 109 3.92 16.14 12.14
N PRO A 110 4.93 16.94 11.74
CA PRO A 110 4.69 18.09 10.88
C PRO A 110 4.22 17.59 9.52
N SER A 111 3.15 18.18 8.98
CA SER A 111 2.66 18.12 7.58
C SER A 111 1.63 17.07 7.14
N MET A 112 1.09 16.20 8.00
CA MET A 112 0.17 15.13 7.52
C MET A 112 -1.30 15.51 7.31
N ALA A 113 -1.72 16.72 7.67
CA ALA A 113 -3.14 17.09 7.75
C ALA A 113 -3.79 17.61 6.45
N ARG A 114 -3.13 17.62 5.26
CA ARG A 114 -3.64 18.42 4.12
C ARG A 114 -3.73 17.81 2.73
N SER A 115 -3.43 16.53 2.50
CA SER A 115 -3.30 16.05 1.10
C SER A 115 -4.11 14.80 0.74
N PHE A 116 -5.16 14.45 1.47
CA PHE A 116 -6.07 13.35 1.10
C PHE A 116 -7.36 13.86 0.44
N GLN A 117 -7.25 14.86 -0.44
CA GLN A 117 -8.35 15.36 -1.25
C GLN A 117 -8.00 15.30 -2.74
#